data_AF-A0A0W0U1I7-F1
#
_entry.id   AF-A0A0W0U1I7-F1
#
_cell.length_a   1.000
_cell.length_b   1.000
_cell.length_c   1.000
_cell.angle_alpha   90.00
_cell.angle_beta   90.00
_cell.angle_gamma   90.00
#
_symmetry.space_group_name_H-M   'P 1'
#
loop_
_entity.id
_entity.type
_entity.pdbx_description
1 polymer ?
#
loop_
_entity_poly.entity_id
_entity_poly.type
_entity_poly.pdbx_seq_one_letter_code
_entity_poly.pdbx_strand_id
1 'polypeptide(L)'
;MAVQQQLVQKALNALKKAGQLSGSEGVKNQAILLENQKDIEKLEGIANALEVLERARMLNNFQGKANYLCLMQNLDHVGSIAEGMAALEHARLLRGSQGQFYFDLLIQHKKYASSLAAGIVALTSAKLVKEYYTVLVAHPEHAKDLASAIVTLHRAGLLKGEHGIVNLALLTKHKEKAEVIARALYWLQVEEDWLVGGEPRLLTQANFNALFLYPEFLEEIAQEIENLAISGLVGGVKAGFAGIIDNKRVQREARERAIFAALIPPVETVVAQGFFKPVAPATPNLPVVPLVSLVCEYLR
;
A
#
# COMPACT_ATOMS: atom_id res chain seq x y z
N MET A 1 31.04 -16.15 -3.35
CA MET A 1 31.49 -17.04 -2.25
C MET A 1 31.69 -16.30 -0.92
N ALA A 2 32.42 -15.18 -0.85
CA ALA A 2 32.66 -14.47 0.42
C ALA A 2 31.37 -14.00 1.13
N VAL A 3 30.41 -13.42 0.41
CA VAL A 3 29.13 -12.94 0.96
C VAL A 3 28.29 -14.09 1.55
N GLN A 4 28.17 -15.21 0.82
CA GLN A 4 27.43 -16.38 1.31
C GLN A 4 28.00 -16.92 2.62
N GLN A 5 29.32 -17.03 2.73
CA GLN A 5 29.97 -17.49 3.96
C GLN A 5 29.72 -16.53 5.12
N GLN A 6 29.75 -15.22 4.87
CA GLN A 6 29.40 -14.22 5.88
C GLN A 6 27.96 -14.34 6.36
N LEU A 7 26.99 -14.54 5.45
CA LEU A 7 25.58 -14.73 5.80
C LEU A 7 25.33 -16.02 6.58
N VAL A 8 25.93 -17.14 6.17
CA VAL A 8 25.88 -18.40 6.94
C VAL A 8 26.47 -18.19 8.32
N GLN A 9 27.65 -17.55 8.43
CA GLN A 9 28.29 -17.31 9.72
C GLN A 9 27.44 -16.41 10.63
N LYS A 10 26.79 -15.39 10.05
CA LYS A 10 25.86 -14.50 10.75
C LYS A 10 24.69 -15.28 11.34
N ALA A 11 24.03 -16.12 10.55
CA ALA A 11 22.94 -16.99 11.00
C ALA A 11 23.39 -17.97 12.09
N LEU A 12 24.53 -18.66 11.88
CA LEU A 12 25.10 -19.59 12.86
C LEU A 12 25.43 -18.91 14.18
N ASN A 13 25.97 -17.69 14.16
CA ASN A 13 26.28 -16.94 15.36
C ASN A 13 25.02 -16.64 16.18
N ALA A 14 23.92 -16.24 15.53
CA ALA A 14 22.65 -16.00 16.20
C ALA A 14 22.10 -17.29 16.86
N LEU A 15 22.11 -18.40 16.12
CA LEU A 15 21.68 -19.71 16.66
C LEU A 15 22.58 -20.19 17.81
N LYS A 16 23.89 -20.00 17.71
CA LYS A 16 24.86 -20.36 18.75
C LYS A 16 24.56 -19.62 20.05
N LYS A 17 24.39 -18.29 19.98
CA LYS A 17 24.04 -17.46 21.15
C LYS A 17 22.72 -17.88 21.79
N ALA A 18 21.77 -18.34 20.98
CA ALA A 18 20.49 -18.83 21.44
C ALA A 18 20.50 -20.29 21.94
N GLY A 19 21.64 -20.99 21.91
CA GLY A 19 21.74 -22.41 22.29
C GLY A 19 21.11 -23.37 21.27
N GLN A 20 20.68 -22.89 20.10
CA GLN A 20 19.97 -23.64 19.07
C GLN A 20 20.90 -24.51 18.19
N LEU A 21 22.20 -24.56 18.48
CA LEU A 21 23.19 -25.38 17.76
C LEU A 21 23.67 -26.61 18.54
N SER A 22 22.97 -27.00 19.61
CA SER A 22 23.35 -28.15 20.44
C SER A 22 22.64 -29.44 20.02
N GLY A 23 23.32 -30.57 20.19
CA GLY A 23 22.77 -31.91 19.93
C GLY A 23 22.34 -32.16 18.48
N SER A 24 21.47 -33.14 18.29
CA SER A 24 20.95 -33.53 16.96
C SER A 24 20.14 -32.43 16.27
N GLU A 25 19.48 -31.57 17.05
CA GLU A 25 18.71 -30.43 16.53
C GLU A 25 19.63 -29.34 15.97
N GLY A 26 20.78 -29.10 16.61
CA GLY A 26 21.79 -28.19 16.09
C GLY A 26 22.33 -28.59 14.71
N VAL A 27 22.51 -29.90 14.48
CA VAL A 27 22.92 -30.43 13.18
C VAL A 27 21.84 -30.18 12.11
N LYS A 28 20.57 -30.40 12.43
CA LYS A 28 19.45 -30.08 11.51
C LYS A 28 19.39 -28.60 11.18
N ASN A 29 19.56 -27.73 12.18
CA ASN A 29 19.54 -26.28 11.99
C ASN A 29 20.70 -25.81 11.09
N GLN A 30 21.87 -26.42 11.22
CA GLN A 30 23.00 -26.18 10.30
C GLN A 30 22.69 -26.66 8.88
N ALA A 31 22.09 -27.85 8.73
CA ALA A 31 21.73 -28.40 7.43
C ALA A 31 20.78 -27.47 6.66
N ILE A 32 19.74 -26.92 7.33
CA ILE A 32 18.80 -25.98 6.71
C ILE A 32 19.53 -24.74 6.14
N LEU A 33 20.51 -24.19 6.87
CA LEU A 33 21.30 -23.04 6.37
C LEU A 33 22.15 -23.40 5.15
N LEU A 34 22.71 -24.61 5.12
CA LEU A 34 23.51 -25.10 3.99
C LEU A 34 22.64 -25.42 2.77
N GLU A 35 21.44 -25.97 2.97
CA GLU A 35 20.46 -26.22 1.91
C GLU A 35 20.05 -24.92 1.20
N ASN A 36 19.89 -23.84 1.96
CA ASN A 36 19.52 -22.53 1.43
C ASN A 36 20.73 -21.68 0.99
N GLN A 37 21.96 -22.18 1.09
CA GLN A 37 23.17 -21.40 0.84
C GLN A 37 23.29 -20.88 -0.61
N LYS A 38 22.68 -21.58 -1.57
CA LYS A 38 22.73 -21.21 -2.99
C LYS A 38 21.80 -20.05 -3.33
N ASP A 39 20.73 -19.86 -2.55
CA ASP A 39 19.78 -18.76 -2.69
C ASP A 39 20.19 -17.63 -1.76
N ILE A 40 20.92 -16.65 -2.31
CA ILE A 40 21.54 -15.57 -1.53
C ILE A 40 20.47 -14.71 -0.84
N GLU A 41 19.38 -14.38 -1.53
CA GLU A 41 18.31 -13.53 -1.00
C GLU A 41 17.59 -14.23 0.15
N LYS A 42 17.27 -15.52 -0.02
CA LYS A 42 16.66 -16.32 1.04
C LYS A 42 17.60 -16.46 2.24
N LEU A 43 18.88 -16.74 2.00
CA LEU A 43 19.88 -16.84 3.07
C LEU A 43 20.05 -15.51 3.82
N GLU A 44 20.06 -14.39 3.11
CA GLU A 44 20.10 -13.06 3.71
C GLU A 44 18.89 -12.80 4.61
N GLY A 45 17.68 -13.10 4.10
CA GLY A 45 16.46 -13.00 4.90
C GLY A 45 16.51 -13.88 6.14
N ILE A 46 16.99 -15.12 6.05
CA ILE A 46 17.19 -16.01 7.21
C ILE A 46 18.17 -15.38 8.21
N ALA A 47 19.34 -14.94 7.75
CA ALA A 47 20.37 -14.39 8.62
C ALA A 47 19.90 -13.11 9.33
N ASN A 48 19.20 -12.23 8.62
CA ASN A 48 18.63 -11.01 9.17
C ASN A 48 17.51 -11.32 10.18
N ALA A 49 16.61 -12.24 9.84
CA ALA A 49 15.53 -12.65 10.74
C ALA A 49 16.06 -13.25 12.06
N LEU A 50 17.04 -14.15 11.98
CA LEU A 50 17.65 -14.77 13.17
C LEU A 50 18.40 -13.75 14.02
N GLU A 51 19.11 -12.80 13.40
CA GLU A 51 19.76 -11.72 14.14
C GLU A 51 18.74 -10.86 14.90
N VAL A 52 17.63 -10.49 14.25
CA VAL A 52 16.58 -9.69 14.90
C VAL A 52 15.94 -10.46 16.05
N LEU A 53 15.60 -11.73 15.86
CA LEU A 53 15.04 -12.56 16.94
C LEU A 53 16.03 -12.75 18.11
N GLU A 54 17.33 -12.87 17.83
CA GLU A 54 18.36 -12.90 18.89
C GLU A 54 18.38 -11.60 19.68
N ARG A 55 18.44 -10.46 18.97
CA ARG A 55 18.48 -9.11 19.58
C ARG A 55 17.22 -8.82 20.40
N ALA A 56 16.06 -9.24 19.92
CA ALA A 56 14.79 -9.12 20.60
C ALA A 56 14.61 -10.11 21.77
N ARG A 57 15.59 -11.01 21.99
CA ARG A 57 15.54 -12.12 22.97
C ARG A 57 14.37 -13.09 22.72
N MET A 58 14.01 -13.25 21.46
CA MET A 58 12.95 -14.15 21.01
C MET A 58 13.46 -15.52 20.58
N LEU A 59 14.78 -15.72 20.45
CA LEU A 59 15.38 -17.05 20.23
C LEU A 59 15.80 -17.77 21.53
N ASN A 60 15.99 -17.03 22.63
CA ASN A 60 16.51 -17.54 23.89
C ASN A 60 15.47 -17.55 25.04
N ASN A 61 14.22 -17.17 24.76
CA ASN A 61 13.12 -17.31 25.71
C ASN A 61 12.48 -18.72 25.62
N PHE A 62 11.45 -18.98 26.42
CA PHE A 62 10.74 -20.28 26.44
C PHE A 62 10.04 -20.62 25.11
N GLN A 63 9.80 -19.63 24.24
CA GLN A 63 9.25 -19.80 22.89
C GLN A 63 10.32 -19.88 21.80
N GLY A 64 11.61 -19.74 22.13
CA GLY A 64 12.66 -19.56 21.15
C GLY A 64 12.77 -20.66 20.10
N LYS A 65 12.56 -21.92 20.51
CA LYS A 65 12.50 -23.05 19.59
C LYS A 65 11.28 -22.95 18.66
N ALA A 66 10.11 -22.59 19.20
CA ALA A 66 8.89 -22.44 18.40
C ALA A 66 9.03 -21.30 17.38
N ASN A 67 9.58 -20.16 17.79
CA ASN A 67 9.82 -19.01 16.92
C ASN A 67 10.77 -19.35 15.78
N TYR A 68 11.86 -20.06 16.07
CA TYR A 68 12.76 -20.57 15.04
C TYR A 68 12.05 -21.50 14.05
N LEU A 69 11.28 -22.47 14.54
CA LEU A 69 10.55 -23.41 13.70
C LEU A 69 9.51 -22.71 12.83
N CYS A 70 8.73 -21.77 13.39
CA CYS A 70 7.78 -20.97 12.62
C CYS A 70 8.47 -20.17 11.50
N LEU A 71 9.63 -19.59 11.77
CA LEU A 71 10.41 -18.89 10.73
C LEU A 71 10.84 -19.86 9.61
N MET A 72 11.36 -21.04 9.97
CA MET A 72 11.81 -22.06 9.01
C MET A 72 10.65 -22.67 8.19
N GLN A 73 9.42 -22.63 8.70
CA GLN A 73 8.22 -23.04 7.96
C GLN A 73 7.74 -21.98 6.96
N ASN A 74 8.28 -20.75 7.02
CA ASN A 74 7.85 -19.62 6.22
C ASN A 74 9.00 -19.03 5.38
N LEU A 75 9.95 -19.88 4.97
CA LEU A 75 11.15 -19.46 4.23
C LEU A 75 10.86 -18.77 2.90
N ASP A 76 9.73 -19.08 2.25
CA ASP A 76 9.35 -18.45 0.97
C ASP A 76 9.02 -16.95 1.10
N HIS A 77 8.83 -16.47 2.34
CA HIS A 77 8.57 -15.06 2.64
C HIS A 77 9.54 -14.48 3.67
N VAL A 78 10.69 -15.16 3.89
CA VAL A 78 11.62 -14.80 4.96
C VAL A 78 12.18 -13.38 4.81
N GLY A 79 12.34 -12.87 3.58
CA GLY A 79 12.75 -11.49 3.33
C GLY A 79 11.76 -10.47 3.90
N SER A 80 10.48 -10.57 3.53
CA SER A 80 9.43 -9.66 4.04
C SER A 80 9.24 -9.80 5.56
N ILE A 81 9.31 -11.02 6.09
CA ILE A 81 9.25 -11.25 7.54
C ILE A 81 10.45 -10.60 8.24
N ALA A 82 11.66 -10.77 7.72
CA ALA A 82 12.88 -10.18 8.29
C ALA A 82 12.83 -8.66 8.30
N GLU A 83 12.42 -8.04 7.19
CA GLU A 83 12.21 -6.59 7.10
C GLU A 83 11.17 -6.10 8.11
N GLY A 84 10.03 -6.79 8.20
CA GLY A 84 8.97 -6.46 9.15
C GLY A 84 9.44 -6.56 10.60
N MET A 85 10.14 -7.63 10.96
CA MET A 85 10.71 -7.79 12.30
C MET A 85 11.76 -6.72 12.59
N ALA A 86 12.60 -6.37 11.63
CA ALA A 86 13.61 -5.32 11.79
C ALA A 86 12.96 -3.95 12.08
N ALA A 87 11.89 -3.61 11.35
CA ALA A 87 11.13 -2.38 11.58
C ALA A 87 10.51 -2.35 12.99
N LEU A 88 9.87 -3.45 13.41
CA LEU A 88 9.28 -3.55 14.75
C LEU A 88 10.33 -3.53 15.86
N GLU A 89 11.47 -4.20 15.69
CA GLU A 89 12.56 -4.19 16.67
C GLU A 89 13.21 -2.80 16.77
N HIS A 90 13.35 -2.08 15.65
CA HIS A 90 13.81 -0.68 15.68
C HIS A 90 12.87 0.21 16.51
N ALA A 91 11.57 0.00 16.38
CA ALA A 91 10.54 0.63 17.21
C ALA A 91 10.40 0.02 18.62
N ARG A 92 11.21 -0.99 18.97
CA ARG A 92 11.19 -1.74 20.23
C ARG A 92 9.85 -2.45 20.52
N LEU A 93 9.07 -2.73 19.49
CA LEU A 93 7.79 -3.42 19.57
C LEU A 93 7.96 -4.94 19.64
N LEU A 94 9.10 -5.47 19.16
CA LEU A 94 9.37 -6.91 19.13
C LEU A 94 9.89 -7.48 20.47
N ARG A 95 9.81 -6.71 21.58
CA ARG A 95 10.39 -7.10 22.87
C ARG A 95 9.32 -7.43 23.92
N GLY A 96 9.67 -8.31 24.85
CA GLY A 96 8.80 -8.69 25.97
C GLY A 96 7.57 -9.49 25.53
N SER A 97 6.49 -9.45 26.32
CA SER A 97 5.27 -10.22 26.06
C SER A 97 4.54 -9.80 24.78
N GLN A 98 4.54 -8.51 24.45
CA GLN A 98 3.93 -8.01 23.20
C GLN A 98 4.72 -8.41 21.95
N GLY A 99 6.03 -8.68 22.08
CA GLY A 99 6.88 -9.06 20.96
C GLY A 99 6.42 -10.34 20.28
N GLN A 100 5.95 -11.32 21.06
CA GLN A 100 5.39 -12.56 20.53
C GLN A 100 4.13 -12.31 19.70
N PHE A 101 3.21 -11.47 20.20
CA PHE A 101 2.00 -11.11 19.46
C PHE A 101 2.33 -10.52 18.08
N TYR A 102 3.29 -9.60 18.01
CA TYR A 102 3.67 -9.02 16.73
C TYR A 102 4.41 -10.01 15.82
N PHE A 103 5.27 -10.87 16.37
CA PHE A 103 5.90 -11.92 15.59
C PHE A 103 4.87 -12.86 14.97
N ASP A 104 3.92 -13.35 15.77
CA ASP A 104 2.84 -14.23 15.31
C ASP A 104 2.01 -13.54 14.21
N LEU A 105 1.74 -12.24 14.36
CA LEU A 105 1.04 -11.44 13.36
C LEU A 105 1.82 -11.34 12.04
N LEU A 106 3.14 -11.16 12.09
CA LEU A 106 3.98 -11.16 10.88
C LEU A 106 4.00 -12.54 10.21
N ILE A 107 4.01 -13.63 10.99
CA ILE A 107 3.92 -14.98 10.45
C ILE A 107 2.55 -15.20 9.78
N GLN A 108 1.46 -14.76 10.40
CA GLN A 108 0.11 -14.85 9.86
C GLN A 108 -0.03 -14.09 8.53
N HIS A 109 0.60 -12.92 8.42
CA HIS A 109 0.55 -12.05 7.24
C HIS A 109 1.88 -12.03 6.47
N LYS A 110 2.60 -13.16 6.43
CA LYS A 110 3.97 -13.31 5.93
C LYS A 110 4.30 -12.64 4.60
N LYS A 111 3.38 -12.68 3.62
CA LYS A 111 3.57 -12.08 2.29
C LYS A 111 3.72 -10.55 2.35
N TYR A 112 3.07 -9.92 3.32
CA TYR A 112 2.98 -8.46 3.48
C TYR A 112 3.52 -8.00 4.84
N ALA A 113 4.38 -8.82 5.46
CA ALA A 113 4.89 -8.59 6.81
C ALA A 113 5.62 -7.24 6.92
N SER A 114 6.41 -6.86 5.91
CA SER A 114 7.11 -5.57 5.88
C SER A 114 6.15 -4.36 5.82
N SER A 115 5.12 -4.41 4.96
CA SER A 115 4.09 -3.36 4.86
C SER A 115 3.29 -3.25 6.17
N LEU A 116 2.85 -4.38 6.72
CA LEU A 116 2.10 -4.44 7.98
C LEU A 116 2.91 -3.87 9.15
N ALA A 117 4.17 -4.29 9.29
CA ALA A 117 5.07 -3.77 10.31
C ALA A 117 5.27 -2.25 10.20
N ALA A 118 5.53 -1.75 8.98
CA ALA A 118 5.70 -0.31 8.75
C ALA A 118 4.45 0.48 9.16
N GLY A 119 3.26 -0.02 8.81
CA GLY A 119 2.00 0.59 9.25
C GLY A 119 1.82 0.60 10.77
N ILE A 120 2.12 -0.53 11.44
CA ILE A 120 2.06 -0.63 12.91
C ILE A 120 3.03 0.36 13.57
N VAL A 121 4.25 0.48 13.06
CA VAL A 121 5.26 1.43 13.57
C VAL A 121 4.78 2.87 13.40
N ALA A 122 4.21 3.21 12.24
CA ALA A 122 3.67 4.55 11.97
C ALA A 122 2.54 4.91 12.93
N LEU A 123 1.55 4.01 13.09
CA LEU A 123 0.44 4.23 14.03
C LEU A 123 0.92 4.28 15.49
N THR A 124 1.89 3.45 15.87
CA THR A 124 2.42 3.45 17.24
C THR A 124 3.15 4.76 17.55
N SER A 125 3.96 5.25 16.61
CA SER A 125 4.67 6.53 16.73
C SER A 125 3.69 7.72 16.87
N ALA A 126 2.53 7.64 16.20
CA ALA A 126 1.46 8.62 16.34
C ALA A 126 0.52 8.39 17.54
N LYS A 127 0.74 7.33 18.34
CA LYS A 127 -0.13 6.88 19.45
C LYS A 127 -1.56 6.47 19.02
N LEU A 128 -1.71 6.01 17.78
CA LEU A 128 -2.99 5.64 17.15
C LEU A 128 -3.20 4.13 17.02
N VAL A 129 -2.18 3.32 17.33
CA VAL A 129 -2.23 1.86 17.09
C VAL A 129 -3.43 1.19 17.78
N LYS A 130 -3.81 1.61 18.99
CA LYS A 130 -4.95 1.02 19.70
C LYS A 130 -6.28 1.20 18.95
N GLU A 131 -6.44 2.30 18.23
CA GLU A 131 -7.69 2.66 17.57
C GLU A 131 -7.79 2.06 16.16
N TYR A 132 -6.66 1.97 15.44
CA TYR A 132 -6.67 1.64 14.01
C TYR A 132 -5.87 0.40 13.62
N TYR A 133 -5.33 -0.39 14.57
CA TYR A 133 -4.57 -1.60 14.18
C TYR A 133 -5.42 -2.60 13.37
N THR A 134 -6.71 -2.73 13.68
CA THR A 134 -7.61 -3.68 13.00
C THR A 134 -7.72 -3.38 11.51
N VAL A 135 -7.66 -2.10 11.13
CA VAL A 135 -7.66 -1.66 9.73
C VAL A 135 -6.42 -2.20 8.99
N LEU A 136 -5.25 -2.14 9.64
CA LEU A 136 -4.01 -2.62 9.05
C LEU A 136 -4.01 -4.15 8.91
N VAL A 137 -4.51 -4.86 9.93
CA VAL A 137 -4.60 -6.33 9.91
C VAL A 137 -5.60 -6.82 8.86
N ALA A 138 -6.68 -6.08 8.62
CA ALA A 138 -7.65 -6.40 7.58
C ALA A 138 -7.09 -6.20 6.16
N HIS A 139 -6.12 -5.28 5.99
CA HIS A 139 -5.57 -4.88 4.70
C HIS A 139 -4.03 -4.83 4.74
N PRO A 140 -3.36 -5.95 5.03
CA PRO A 140 -1.94 -6.00 5.31
C PRO A 140 -1.09 -5.56 4.11
N GLU A 141 -1.56 -5.79 2.88
CA GLU A 141 -0.87 -5.35 1.66
C GLU A 141 -0.71 -3.83 1.57
N HIS A 142 -1.70 -3.07 2.07
CA HIS A 142 -1.76 -1.61 1.99
C HIS A 142 -1.49 -0.93 3.34
N ALA A 143 -1.07 -1.70 4.35
CA ALA A 143 -1.01 -1.23 5.73
C ALA A 143 -0.09 -0.01 5.94
N LYS A 144 1.07 0.04 5.26
CA LYS A 144 1.97 1.19 5.34
C LYS A 144 1.28 2.49 4.89
N ASP A 145 0.63 2.46 3.73
CA ASP A 145 0.04 3.65 3.12
C ASP A 145 -1.26 4.05 3.81
N LEU A 146 -2.07 3.06 4.22
CA LEU A 146 -3.24 3.29 5.07
C LEU A 146 -2.85 3.95 6.38
N ALA A 147 -1.79 3.48 7.05
CA ALA A 147 -1.30 4.11 8.27
C ALA A 147 -0.83 5.56 8.04
N SER A 148 -0.13 5.81 6.93
CA SER A 148 0.28 7.16 6.53
C SER A 148 -0.92 8.09 6.37
N ALA A 149 -1.93 7.67 5.59
CA ALA A 149 -3.17 8.41 5.40
C ALA A 149 -3.92 8.66 6.73
N ILE A 150 -4.04 7.63 7.58
CA ILE A 150 -4.68 7.72 8.89
C ILE A 150 -3.97 8.74 9.78
N VAL A 151 -2.64 8.72 9.86
CA VAL A 151 -1.86 9.67 10.65
C VAL A 151 -2.10 11.10 10.18
N THR A 152 -2.08 11.33 8.87
CA THR A 152 -2.33 12.64 8.26
C THR A 152 -3.74 13.16 8.56
N LEU A 153 -4.77 12.32 8.36
CA LEU A 153 -6.15 12.70 8.67
C LEU A 153 -6.38 12.93 10.17
N HIS A 154 -5.75 12.12 11.04
CA HIS A 154 -5.85 12.31 12.48
C HIS A 154 -5.28 13.68 12.90
N ARG A 155 -4.13 14.06 12.37
CA ARG A 155 -3.49 15.37 12.63
C ARG A 155 -4.36 16.54 12.17
N ALA A 156 -5.02 16.41 11.02
CA ALA A 156 -5.98 17.39 10.53
C ALA A 156 -7.29 17.43 11.33
N GLY A 157 -7.54 16.44 12.21
CA GLY A 157 -8.77 16.31 12.97
C GLY A 157 -9.93 15.67 12.19
N LEU A 158 -9.65 15.15 10.98
CA LEU A 158 -10.64 14.54 10.09
C LEU A 158 -11.02 13.11 10.49
N LEU A 159 -10.42 12.55 11.54
CA LEU A 159 -10.81 11.24 12.09
C LEU A 159 -11.64 11.33 13.38
N LYS A 160 -12.18 12.50 13.73
CA LYS A 160 -12.99 12.72 14.94
C LYS A 160 -14.49 12.68 14.64
N GLY A 161 -15.28 12.18 15.60
CA GLY A 161 -16.75 12.15 15.52
C GLY A 161 -17.29 11.29 14.39
N GLU A 162 -18.52 11.56 13.96
CA GLU A 162 -19.20 10.81 12.88
C GLU A 162 -18.48 10.93 11.54
N HIS A 163 -17.95 12.11 11.21
CA HIS A 163 -17.14 12.31 10.00
C HIS A 163 -15.90 11.42 9.98
N GLY A 164 -15.28 11.16 11.14
CA GLY A 164 -14.13 10.28 11.21
C GLY A 164 -14.41 8.84 10.79
N ILE A 165 -15.59 8.32 11.13
CA ILE A 165 -16.02 6.97 10.73
C ILE A 165 -16.20 6.92 9.21
N VAL A 166 -16.87 7.93 8.63
CA VAL A 166 -17.08 8.02 7.18
C VAL A 166 -15.75 8.16 6.43
N ASN A 167 -14.83 8.98 6.93
CA ASN A 167 -13.54 9.19 6.30
C ASN A 167 -12.66 7.93 6.33
N LEU A 168 -12.68 7.20 7.46
CA LEU A 168 -12.00 5.91 7.55
C LEU A 168 -12.62 4.88 6.59
N ALA A 169 -13.95 4.84 6.49
CA ALA A 169 -14.65 3.97 5.56
C ALA A 169 -14.24 4.25 4.10
N LEU A 170 -14.15 5.53 3.71
CA LEU A 170 -13.67 5.92 2.37
C LEU A 170 -12.24 5.45 2.10
N LEU A 171 -11.32 5.61 3.07
CA LEU A 171 -9.95 5.09 2.94
C LEU A 171 -9.93 3.58 2.72
N THR A 172 -10.70 2.83 3.52
CA THR A 172 -10.73 1.36 3.42
C THR A 172 -11.41 0.85 2.14
N LYS A 173 -12.41 1.60 1.64
CA LYS A 173 -13.11 1.31 0.38
C LYS A 173 -12.18 1.42 -0.82
N HIS A 174 -11.23 2.36 -0.77
CA HIS A 174 -10.27 2.65 -1.84
C HIS A 174 -8.83 2.28 -1.45
N LYS A 175 -8.67 1.24 -0.63
CA LYS A 175 -7.37 0.79 -0.10
C LYS A 175 -6.35 0.43 -1.19
N GLU A 176 -6.82 -0.01 -2.36
CA GLU A 176 -5.99 -0.29 -3.53
C GLU A 176 -5.29 0.96 -4.09
N LYS A 177 -5.77 2.15 -3.71
CA LYS A 177 -5.19 3.46 -4.02
C LYS A 177 -4.60 4.14 -2.77
N ALA A 178 -4.35 3.40 -1.69
CA ALA A 178 -3.89 3.97 -0.42
C ALA A 178 -2.60 4.78 -0.56
N GLU A 179 -1.64 4.33 -1.38
CA GLU A 179 -0.41 5.07 -1.67
C GLU A 179 -0.70 6.45 -2.27
N VAL A 180 -1.53 6.47 -3.33
CA VAL A 180 -1.94 7.68 -4.05
C VAL A 180 -2.66 8.65 -3.12
N ILE A 181 -3.59 8.11 -2.32
CA ILE A 181 -4.34 8.88 -1.33
C ILE A 181 -3.38 9.45 -0.27
N ALA A 182 -2.50 8.63 0.30
CA ALA A 182 -1.53 9.07 1.30
C ALA A 182 -0.62 10.19 0.77
N ARG A 183 -0.15 10.09 -0.48
CA ARG A 183 0.63 11.13 -1.16
C ARG A 183 -0.17 12.42 -1.35
N ALA A 184 -1.40 12.34 -1.85
CA ALA A 184 -2.27 13.51 -2.00
C ALA A 184 -2.51 14.21 -0.65
N LEU A 185 -2.81 13.44 0.39
CA LEU A 185 -3.02 13.94 1.75
C LEU A 185 -1.75 14.58 2.33
N TYR A 186 -0.58 13.98 2.09
CA TYR A 186 0.70 14.53 2.53
C TYR A 186 0.91 15.93 1.96
N TRP A 187 0.74 16.13 0.65
CA TRP A 187 0.92 17.44 0.03
C TRP A 187 -0.12 18.46 0.49
N LEU A 188 -1.37 18.05 0.67
CA LEU A 188 -2.39 18.91 1.28
C LEU A 188 -2.05 19.31 2.72
N GLN A 189 -1.34 18.46 3.47
CA GLN A 189 -0.92 18.76 4.83
C GLN A 189 0.36 19.61 4.88
N VAL A 190 1.39 19.28 4.11
CA VAL A 190 2.71 19.94 4.16
C VAL A 190 2.60 21.43 3.88
N GLU A 191 1.76 21.81 2.92
CA GLU A 191 1.49 23.22 2.63
C GLU A 191 0.99 24.01 3.85
N GLU A 192 0.37 23.37 4.84
CA GLU A 192 -0.05 24.03 6.09
C GLU A 192 1.14 24.45 6.97
N ASP A 193 2.26 23.71 6.91
CA ASP A 193 3.43 23.92 7.78
C ASP A 193 4.38 25.01 7.24
N TRP A 194 4.34 25.34 5.94
CA TRP A 194 5.19 26.37 5.33
C TRP A 194 4.61 27.79 5.43
N LEU A 195 3.33 27.92 5.75
CA LEU A 195 2.64 29.19 5.80
C LEU A 195 2.77 29.83 7.18
N VAL A 196 3.81 30.66 7.36
CA VAL A 196 3.99 31.48 8.55
C VAL A 196 2.91 32.57 8.59
N GLY A 197 1.78 32.27 9.24
CA GLY A 197 0.74 33.27 9.52
C GLY A 197 -0.68 32.80 9.21
N GLY A 198 -1.21 31.87 10.01
CA GLY A 198 -2.65 31.65 10.17
C GLY A 198 -3.44 31.30 8.91
N GLU A 199 -2.78 30.81 7.85
CA GLU A 199 -3.42 30.50 6.58
C GLU A 199 -4.25 29.21 6.64
N PRO A 200 -5.28 29.08 5.79
CA PRO A 200 -6.27 28.02 5.89
C PRO A 200 -5.65 26.64 5.63
N ARG A 201 -6.02 25.69 6.49
CA ARG A 201 -5.78 24.26 6.32
C ARG A 201 -6.25 23.83 4.93
N LEU A 202 -5.38 23.33 4.07
CA LEU A 202 -5.79 22.77 2.78
C LEU A 202 -6.40 21.38 2.97
N LEU A 203 -6.03 20.66 4.03
CA LEU A 203 -6.64 19.40 4.38
C LEU A 203 -7.94 19.61 5.16
N THR A 204 -8.96 20.12 4.47
CA THR A 204 -10.33 20.27 4.99
C THR A 204 -11.19 19.04 4.67
N GLN A 205 -12.34 18.91 5.35
CA GLN A 205 -13.33 17.88 5.02
C GLN A 205 -13.82 18.00 3.56
N ALA A 206 -13.98 19.22 3.04
CA ALA A 206 -14.45 19.44 1.67
C ALA A 206 -13.42 18.95 0.64
N ASN A 207 -12.14 19.27 0.85
CA ASN A 207 -11.06 18.82 -0.03
C ASN A 207 -10.83 17.32 0.07
N PHE A 208 -10.92 16.75 1.29
CA PHE A 208 -10.90 15.30 1.47
C PHE A 208 -12.03 14.62 0.69
N ASN A 209 -13.28 15.09 0.83
CA ASN A 209 -14.41 14.54 0.07
C ASN A 209 -14.21 14.65 -1.44
N ALA A 210 -13.61 15.76 -1.91
CA ALA A 210 -13.38 16.00 -3.32
C ALA A 210 -12.41 14.97 -3.95
N LEU A 211 -11.43 14.46 -3.19
CA LEU A 211 -10.56 13.37 -3.66
C LEU A 211 -11.37 12.11 -4.04
N PHE A 212 -12.49 11.86 -3.37
CA PHE A 212 -13.33 10.68 -3.59
C PHE A 212 -14.55 10.94 -4.48
N LEU A 213 -14.73 12.15 -5.03
CA LEU A 213 -15.78 12.40 -6.03
C LEU A 213 -15.51 11.63 -7.32
N TYR A 214 -14.22 11.51 -7.69
CA TYR A 214 -13.79 10.79 -8.88
C TYR A 214 -12.59 9.88 -8.56
N PRO A 215 -12.82 8.75 -7.89
CA PRO A 215 -11.75 7.87 -7.45
C PRO A 215 -10.88 7.37 -8.62
N GLU A 216 -11.43 7.22 -9.82
CA GLU A 216 -10.73 6.86 -11.06
C GLU A 216 -9.65 7.85 -11.49
N PHE A 217 -9.72 9.11 -11.05
CA PHE A 217 -8.76 10.17 -11.37
C PHE A 217 -7.82 10.51 -10.20
N LEU A 218 -7.81 9.70 -9.14
CA LEU A 218 -7.00 9.97 -7.94
C LEU A 218 -5.51 10.16 -8.25
N GLU A 219 -4.97 9.45 -9.24
CA GLU A 219 -3.56 9.56 -9.62
C GLU A 219 -3.26 10.93 -10.24
N GLU A 220 -4.07 11.37 -11.21
CA GLU A 220 -3.92 12.69 -11.83
C GLU A 220 -4.17 13.82 -10.85
N ILE A 221 -5.15 13.63 -9.95
CA ILE A 221 -5.43 14.59 -8.88
C ILE A 221 -4.23 14.70 -7.94
N ALA A 222 -3.70 13.58 -7.44
CA ALA A 222 -2.54 13.56 -6.55
C ALA A 222 -1.30 14.21 -7.19
N GLN A 223 -1.04 13.90 -8.47
CA GLN A 223 0.08 14.48 -9.20
C GLN A 223 -0.07 15.99 -9.39
N GLU A 224 -1.29 16.48 -9.64
CA GLU A 224 -1.53 17.92 -9.77
C GLU A 224 -1.34 18.64 -8.43
N ILE A 225 -1.81 18.05 -7.33
CA ILE A 225 -1.61 18.59 -5.99
C ILE A 225 -0.11 18.73 -5.70
N GLU A 226 0.66 17.70 -6.01
CA GLU A 226 2.12 17.71 -5.88
C GLU A 226 2.77 18.80 -6.74
N ASN A 227 2.38 18.93 -8.01
CA ASN A 227 2.92 19.95 -8.90
C ASN A 227 2.60 21.38 -8.41
N LEU A 228 1.39 21.59 -7.90
CA LEU A 228 0.95 22.88 -7.36
C LEU A 228 1.68 23.23 -6.06
N ALA A 229 1.91 22.24 -5.19
CA ALA A 229 2.72 22.39 -3.99
C ALA A 229 4.16 22.78 -4.34
N ILE A 230 4.82 22.01 -5.22
CA ILE A 230 6.21 22.25 -5.64
C ILE A 230 6.38 23.63 -6.31
N SER A 231 5.40 24.08 -7.11
CA SER A 231 5.46 25.36 -7.81
C SER A 231 5.16 26.58 -6.94
N GLY A 232 4.77 26.39 -5.67
CA GLY A 232 4.38 27.49 -4.78
C GLY A 232 3.12 28.24 -5.24
N LEU A 233 2.37 27.70 -6.20
CA LEU A 233 1.11 28.27 -6.73
C LEU A 233 -0.09 27.90 -5.84
N VAL A 234 0.13 27.88 -4.53
CA VAL A 234 -0.80 27.44 -3.47
C VAL A 234 -2.07 28.29 -3.45
N GLY A 235 -1.99 29.55 -3.88
CA GLY A 235 -3.15 30.44 -4.05
C GLY A 235 -4.19 29.90 -5.04
N GLY A 236 -3.78 29.11 -6.05
CA GLY A 236 -4.69 28.46 -6.99
C GLY A 236 -5.45 27.28 -6.36
N VAL A 237 -4.82 26.54 -5.46
CA VAL A 237 -5.43 25.44 -4.70
C VAL A 237 -6.50 25.98 -3.75
N LYS A 238 -6.22 27.12 -3.10
CA LYS A 238 -7.17 27.80 -2.18
C LYS A 238 -8.44 28.32 -2.85
N ALA A 239 -8.38 28.70 -4.13
CA ALA A 239 -9.50 29.34 -4.82
C ALA A 239 -10.48 28.35 -5.51
N GLY A 240 -10.18 27.05 -5.54
CA GLY A 240 -11.05 26.10 -6.24
C GLY A 240 -10.49 24.70 -6.39
N PHE A 241 -10.10 24.03 -5.31
CA PHE A 241 -9.67 22.62 -5.34
C PHE A 241 -10.64 21.70 -6.10
N ALA A 242 -11.96 21.86 -5.87
CA ALA A 242 -12.98 21.17 -6.64
C ALA A 242 -12.95 21.54 -8.14
N GLY A 243 -12.70 22.81 -8.48
CA GLY A 243 -12.54 23.27 -9.86
C GLY A 243 -11.29 22.72 -10.55
N ILE A 244 -10.19 22.49 -9.82
CA ILE A 244 -8.98 21.82 -10.34
C ILE A 244 -9.32 20.37 -10.67
N ILE A 245 -10.01 19.67 -9.77
CA ILE A 245 -10.44 18.30 -9.96
C ILE A 245 -11.38 18.19 -11.18
N ASP A 246 -12.38 19.07 -11.27
CA ASP A 246 -13.34 19.11 -12.39
C ASP A 246 -12.65 19.42 -13.72
N ASN A 247 -11.69 20.34 -13.75
CA ASN A 247 -10.93 20.67 -14.96
C ASN A 247 -10.15 19.44 -15.46
N LYS A 248 -9.48 18.70 -14.56
CA LYS A 248 -8.74 17.49 -14.94
C LYS A 248 -9.65 16.38 -15.47
N ARG A 249 -10.81 16.18 -14.84
CA ARG A 249 -11.85 15.28 -15.36
C ARG A 249 -12.21 15.65 -16.79
N VAL A 250 -12.59 16.91 -17.04
CA VAL A 250 -12.98 17.38 -18.37
C VAL A 250 -11.85 17.21 -19.40
N GLN A 251 -10.61 17.52 -19.05
CA GLN A 251 -9.46 17.35 -19.94
C GLN A 251 -9.19 15.87 -20.27
N ARG A 252 -9.37 14.95 -19.32
CA ARG A 252 -9.20 13.52 -19.58
C ARG A 252 -10.35 12.96 -20.40
N GLU A 253 -11.60 13.30 -20.08
CA GLU A 253 -12.77 12.94 -20.90
C GLU A 253 -12.60 13.41 -22.35
N ALA A 254 -12.08 14.62 -22.56
CA ALA A 254 -11.78 15.14 -23.90
C ALA A 254 -10.69 14.32 -24.62
N ARG A 255 -9.62 13.93 -23.91
CA ARG A 255 -8.55 13.08 -24.46
C ARG A 255 -9.05 11.69 -24.80
N GLU A 256 -9.83 11.06 -23.92
CA GLU A 256 -10.41 9.73 -24.15
C GLU A 256 -11.38 9.75 -25.33
N ARG A 257 -12.22 10.79 -25.46
CA ARG A 257 -13.05 11.01 -26.66
C ARG A 257 -12.22 11.16 -27.92
N ALA A 258 -11.12 11.91 -27.87
CA ALA A 258 -10.23 12.08 -29.02
C ALA A 258 -9.54 10.77 -29.43
N ILE A 259 -9.08 9.96 -28.46
CA ILE A 259 -8.51 8.64 -28.69
C ILE A 259 -9.56 7.70 -29.29
N PHE A 260 -10.77 7.68 -28.73
CA PHE A 260 -11.86 6.86 -29.25
C PHE A 260 -12.26 7.25 -30.67
N ALA A 261 -12.33 8.55 -30.95
CA ALA A 261 -12.56 9.07 -32.31
C ALA A 261 -11.40 8.75 -33.27
N ALA A 262 -10.17 8.60 -32.79
CA ALA A 262 -9.02 8.21 -33.60
C ALA A 262 -8.91 6.70 -33.82
N LEU A 263 -9.39 5.88 -32.86
CA LEU A 263 -9.36 4.42 -32.92
C LEU A 263 -10.56 3.83 -33.68
N ILE A 264 -11.68 4.57 -33.76
CA ILE A 264 -12.82 4.21 -34.60
C ILE A 264 -12.56 4.81 -36.00
N PRO A 265 -12.39 3.97 -37.04
CA PRO A 265 -12.34 4.49 -38.40
C PRO A 265 -13.65 5.23 -38.68
N PRO A 266 -13.64 6.32 -39.47
CA PRO A 266 -14.86 6.96 -39.92
C PRO A 266 -15.86 5.91 -40.42
N VAL A 267 -17.15 6.07 -40.13
CA VAL A 267 -18.18 5.11 -40.56
C VAL A 267 -18.09 4.84 -42.06
N GLU A 268 -17.71 5.83 -42.86
CA GLU A 268 -17.48 5.66 -44.30
C GLU A 268 -16.32 4.68 -44.60
N THR A 269 -15.28 4.65 -43.77
CA THR A 269 -14.13 3.74 -43.91
C THR A 269 -14.50 2.30 -43.51
N VAL A 270 -15.29 2.12 -42.45
CA VAL A 270 -15.77 0.79 -42.02
C VAL A 270 -16.77 0.20 -43.03
N VAL A 271 -17.62 1.05 -43.62
CA VAL A 271 -18.55 0.69 -44.70
C VAL A 271 -17.77 0.36 -45.99
N ALA A 272 -16.76 1.15 -46.35
CA ALA A 272 -15.93 0.89 -47.53
C ALA A 272 -15.08 -0.39 -47.42
N GLN A 273 -14.65 -0.76 -46.20
CA GLN A 273 -13.92 -2.01 -45.94
C GLN A 273 -14.82 -3.26 -45.88
N GLY A 274 -16.14 -3.11 -46.07
CA GLY A 274 -17.07 -4.23 -46.21
C GLY A 274 -17.44 -4.95 -44.91
N PHE A 275 -17.09 -4.38 -43.75
CA PHE A 275 -17.47 -4.94 -42.44
C PHE A 275 -18.98 -4.85 -42.17
N PHE A 276 -19.68 -3.93 -42.84
CA PHE A 276 -21.14 -3.87 -42.85
C PHE A 276 -21.65 -3.99 -44.28
N LYS A 277 -22.48 -5.01 -44.55
CA LYS A 277 -23.28 -5.04 -45.78
C LYS A 277 -24.39 -4.00 -45.64
N PRO A 278 -24.61 -3.12 -46.64
CA PRO A 278 -25.75 -2.22 -46.62
C PRO A 278 -27.03 -3.07 -46.56
N VAL A 279 -27.72 -3.04 -45.43
CA VAL A 279 -29.06 -3.59 -45.32
C VAL A 279 -29.97 -2.61 -46.04
N ALA A 280 -30.57 -3.04 -47.14
CA ALA A 280 -31.55 -2.24 -47.86
C ALA A 280 -32.64 -1.77 -46.89
N PRO A 281 -33.12 -0.51 -47.00
CA PRO A 281 -34.06 0.04 -46.04
C PRO A 281 -35.39 -0.70 -46.14
N ALA A 282 -35.61 -1.65 -45.23
CA ALA A 282 -36.93 -2.18 -44.95
C ALA A 282 -37.52 -1.33 -43.82
N THR A 283 -38.34 -0.35 -44.16
CA THR A 283 -39.37 0.14 -43.21
C THR A 283 -40.33 -1.02 -42.92
N PRO A 284 -40.80 -1.21 -41.67
CA PRO A 284 -41.25 -0.10 -40.82
C PRO A 284 -40.80 -0.14 -39.33
N ASN A 285 -40.83 1.06 -38.73
CA ASN A 285 -41.03 1.38 -37.31
C ASN A 285 -40.51 0.37 -36.27
N LEU A 286 -39.23 0.52 -35.89
CA LEU A 286 -38.76 0.12 -34.57
C LEU A 286 -38.30 1.36 -33.79
N PRO A 287 -38.54 1.41 -32.47
CA PRO A 287 -38.14 2.54 -31.64
C PRO A 287 -36.62 2.70 -31.70
N VAL A 288 -36.18 3.93 -31.92
CA VAL A 288 -34.76 4.32 -31.91
C VAL A 288 -34.23 4.12 -30.50
N VAL A 289 -33.67 2.96 -30.22
CA VAL A 289 -32.80 2.75 -29.07
C VAL A 289 -31.46 3.41 -29.43
N PRO A 290 -30.87 4.25 -28.56
CA PRO A 290 -29.60 4.90 -28.87
C PRO A 290 -28.52 3.84 -29.12
N LEU A 291 -27.79 3.97 -30.24
CA LEU A 291 -26.67 3.09 -30.63
C LEU A 291 -25.63 2.86 -29.53
N VAL A 292 -25.56 3.76 -28.54
CA VAL A 292 -24.68 3.65 -27.36
C VAL A 292 -25.00 2.39 -26.54
N SER A 293 -26.28 1.98 -26.44
CA SER A 293 -26.67 0.78 -25.70
C SER A 293 -26.24 -0.52 -26.39
N LEU A 294 -26.19 -0.54 -27.73
CA LEU A 294 -25.82 -1.73 -28.50
C LEU A 294 -24.31 -2.04 -28.42
N VAL A 295 -23.47 -1.00 -28.33
CA VAL A 295 -22.01 -1.16 -28.22
C VAL A 295 -21.61 -1.61 -26.81
N CYS A 296 -22.33 -1.21 -25.77
CA CYS A 296 -22.06 -1.64 -24.40
C CYS A 296 -22.47 -3.10 -24.13
N GLU A 297 -23.44 -3.65 -24.84
CA GLU A 297 -23.87 -5.05 -24.67
C GLU A 297 -22.95 -6.05 -25.39
N TYR A 298 -22.24 -5.60 -26.43
CA TYR A 298 -21.31 -6.45 -27.20
C TYR A 298 -19.90 -6.54 -26.59
N LEU A 299 -19.58 -5.72 -25.57
CA LEU A 299 -18.28 -5.68 -24.89
C LEU A 299 -18.31 -6.28 -23.47
N ARG A 300 -19.38 -6.98 -23.09
CA ARG A 300 -19.41 -7.91 -21.95
C ARG A 300 -19.31 -9.34 -22.45
#